data_AF-A0A5U1KK72-F1
#
_entry.id   AF-A0A5U1KK72-F1
#
_cell.length_a   1.000
_cell.length_b   1.000
_cell.length_c   1.000
_cell.angle_alpha   90.00
_cell.angle_beta   90.00
_cell.angle_gamma   90.00
#
_symmetry.space_group_name_H-M   'P 1'
#
loop_
_entity.id
_entity.type
_entity.pdbx_description
1 polymer ?
#
loop_
_entity_poly.entity_id
_entity_poly.type
_entity_poly.pdbx_seq_one_letter_code
_entity_poly.pdbx_strand_id
1 'polypeptide(L)'
;MNIDKRALREVAERATQGPWEMEQENIWFTDEDGYTKHLAYVEQGDDVDDKQDHYNTAYIAAANPATMLALLDENIQLQREKDAIEAVALALRDDMRQAREQLAAAEQERENWRISFDNERYRADKLAAALNAEREKLVMANRSLITQHIRANSAESRIAELEARTVCLPKLPVLGSTAERYEGFADGASSMRNECANAIHAAGIKVEGE
;
A
#
# COMPACT_ATOMS: atom_id res chain seq x y z
N MET A 1 -7.26 53.20 -28.55
CA MET A 1 -6.26 53.94 -29.35
C MET A 1 -4.99 53.11 -29.40
N ASN A 2 -4.41 52.84 -30.57
CA ASN A 2 -3.15 52.12 -30.68
C ASN A 2 -2.05 53.14 -30.99
N ILE A 3 -1.08 53.32 -30.09
CA ILE A 3 0.03 54.25 -30.29
C ILE A 3 1.09 53.54 -31.12
N ASP A 4 1.50 54.15 -32.22
CA ASP A 4 2.65 53.66 -32.99
C ASP A 4 3.95 53.99 -32.24
N LYS A 5 4.35 53.07 -31.36
CA LYS A 5 5.55 53.21 -30.54
C LYS A 5 6.84 53.27 -31.35
N ARG A 6 6.85 52.69 -32.56
CA ARG A 6 8.02 52.71 -33.44
C ARG A 6 8.15 54.08 -34.08
N ALA A 7 7.08 54.61 -34.65
CA ALA A 7 7.06 55.97 -35.17
C ALA A 7 7.42 56.99 -34.07
N LEU A 8 6.90 56.81 -32.86
CA LEU A 8 7.21 57.67 -31.71
C LEU A 8 8.68 57.61 -31.29
N ARG A 9 9.29 56.42 -31.32
CA ARG A 9 10.73 56.24 -31.08
C ARG A 9 11.56 56.95 -32.16
N GLU A 10 11.23 56.74 -33.44
CA GLU A 10 11.96 57.32 -34.57
C GLU A 10 11.96 58.86 -34.53
N VAL A 11 10.84 59.49 -34.13
CA VAL A 11 10.80 60.95 -33.96
C VAL A 11 11.57 61.42 -32.73
N ALA A 12 11.55 60.67 -31.62
CA ALA A 12 12.30 61.01 -30.42
C ALA A 12 13.82 60.86 -30.62
N GLU A 13 14.28 59.83 -31.34
CA GLU A 13 15.71 59.65 -31.66
C GLU A 13 16.26 60.76 -32.56
N ARG A 14 15.43 61.35 -33.42
CA ARG A 14 15.82 62.44 -34.32
C ARG A 14 15.76 63.83 -33.67
N ALA A 15 14.99 63.99 -32.62
CA ALA A 15 14.85 65.25 -31.92
C ALA A 15 16.07 65.52 -31.01
N THR A 16 16.25 66.78 -30.59
CA THR A 16 17.33 67.13 -29.67
C THR A 16 17.15 66.42 -28.34
N GLN A 17 18.16 65.67 -27.90
CA GLN A 17 18.06 64.90 -26.66
C GLN A 17 18.01 65.81 -25.43
N GLY A 18 17.38 65.31 -24.36
CA GLY A 18 17.32 65.98 -23.06
C GLY A 18 18.62 65.85 -22.23
N PRO A 19 18.65 66.43 -21.02
CA PRO A 19 17.54 67.10 -20.35
C PRO A 19 17.21 68.45 -21.00
N TRP A 20 15.92 68.73 -21.15
CA TRP A 20 15.45 70.08 -21.50
C TRP A 20 15.09 70.81 -20.21
N GLU A 21 15.51 72.06 -20.14
CA GLU A 21 15.15 72.99 -19.07
C GLU A 21 14.20 74.05 -19.63
N MET A 22 13.50 74.72 -18.72
CA MET A 22 12.65 75.85 -19.06
C MET A 22 12.93 77.03 -18.14
N GLU A 23 12.77 78.24 -18.66
CA GLU A 23 12.64 79.47 -17.89
C GLU A 23 11.62 80.36 -18.60
N GLN A 24 10.55 80.76 -17.89
CA GLN A 24 9.41 81.47 -18.48
C GLN A 24 8.84 80.71 -19.70
N GLU A 25 8.72 81.39 -20.85
CA GLU A 25 8.19 80.88 -22.13
C GLU A 25 9.27 80.16 -22.98
N ASN A 26 10.46 79.91 -22.44
CA ASN A 26 11.61 79.44 -23.22
C ASN A 26 12.06 78.04 -22.78
N ILE A 27 12.17 77.12 -23.74
CA ILE A 27 12.71 75.77 -23.55
C ILE A 27 14.11 75.71 -24.17
N TRP A 28 15.07 75.18 -23.42
CA TRP A 28 16.47 75.13 -23.81
C TRP A 28 17.18 73.88 -23.27
N PHE A 29 18.41 73.63 -23.72
CA PHE A 29 19.29 72.60 -23.16
C PHE A 29 20.73 73.10 -23.12
N THR A 30 21.56 72.49 -22.28
CA THR A 30 23.01 72.73 -22.26
C THR A 30 23.70 71.65 -23.07
N ASP A 31 24.54 72.02 -24.04
CA ASP A 31 25.35 71.04 -24.77
C ASP A 31 26.56 70.52 -23.95
N GLU A 32 27.29 69.56 -24.51
CA GLU A 32 28.46 68.95 -23.84
C GLU A 32 29.57 69.95 -23.51
N ASP A 33 29.64 71.07 -24.24
CA ASP A 33 30.61 72.14 -24.06
C ASP A 33 30.15 73.19 -23.02
N GLY A 34 28.95 73.05 -22.46
CA GLY A 34 28.39 73.94 -21.44
C GLY A 34 27.63 75.15 -22.00
N TYR A 35 27.30 75.17 -23.30
CA TYR A 35 26.56 76.27 -23.93
C TYR A 35 25.05 76.02 -23.91
N THR A 36 24.30 77.02 -23.43
CA THR A 36 22.84 77.08 -23.52
C THR A 36 22.39 77.24 -24.97
N LYS A 37 21.55 76.33 -25.44
CA LYS A 37 20.92 76.36 -26.76
C LYS A 37 19.40 76.38 -26.60
N HIS A 38 18.77 77.42 -27.12
CA HIS A 38 17.31 77.55 -27.12
C HIS A 38 16.67 76.64 -28.17
N LEU A 39 15.64 75.90 -27.76
CA LEU A 39 14.92 74.92 -28.57
C LEU A 39 13.61 75.49 -29.09
N ALA A 40 12.82 76.12 -28.22
CA ALA A 40 11.51 76.65 -28.56
C ALA A 40 11.13 77.81 -27.64
N TYR A 41 10.38 78.76 -28.21
CA TYR A 41 9.60 79.73 -27.45
C TYR A 41 8.14 79.29 -27.51
N VAL A 42 7.53 79.07 -26.35
CA VAL A 42 6.12 78.68 -26.20
C VAL A 42 5.32 79.96 -25.99
N GLU A 43 4.39 80.24 -26.89
CA GLU A 43 3.54 81.41 -26.78
C GLU A 43 2.26 81.06 -26.01
N GLN A 44 1.95 81.88 -25.01
CA GLN A 44 0.70 81.79 -24.25
C GLN A 44 -0.49 82.06 -25.18
N GLY A 45 -1.46 81.14 -25.18
CA GLY A 45 -2.72 81.35 -25.89
C GLY A 45 -3.62 82.37 -25.16
N ASP A 46 -4.44 83.10 -25.92
CA ASP A 46 -5.31 84.18 -25.40
C ASP A 46 -6.22 83.75 -24.22
N ASP A 47 -6.62 82.48 -24.19
CA ASP A 47 -7.51 81.90 -23.17
C ASP A 47 -6.77 81.07 -22.09
N VAL A 48 -5.42 81.04 -22.11
CA VAL A 48 -4.59 80.30 -21.16
C VAL A 48 -4.02 81.28 -20.15
N ASP A 49 -4.14 81.00 -18.84
CA ASP A 49 -3.54 81.87 -17.80
C ASP A 49 -2.03 81.61 -17.61
N ASP A 50 -1.33 82.55 -16.99
CA ASP A 50 0.13 82.51 -16.82
C ASP A 50 0.61 81.26 -16.08
N LYS A 51 -0.22 80.69 -15.20
CA LYS A 51 0.13 79.47 -14.46
C LYS A 51 0.03 78.25 -15.35
N GLN A 52 -1.04 78.16 -16.12
CA GLN A 52 -1.27 77.06 -17.04
C GLN A 52 -0.25 77.08 -18.18
N ASP A 53 0.12 78.25 -18.68
CA ASP A 53 1.20 78.39 -19.65
C ASP A 53 2.53 77.85 -19.08
N HIS A 54 2.91 78.29 -17.88
CA HIS A 54 4.09 77.77 -17.19
C HIS A 54 4.07 76.24 -17.05
N TYR A 55 2.92 75.64 -16.67
CA TYR A 55 2.80 74.19 -16.55
C TYR A 55 2.86 73.47 -17.90
N ASN A 56 2.31 74.05 -18.96
CA ASN A 56 2.40 73.48 -20.31
C ASN A 56 3.85 73.46 -20.79
N THR A 57 4.57 74.58 -20.62
CA THR A 57 5.99 74.69 -20.97
C THR A 57 6.84 73.71 -20.15
N ALA A 58 6.60 73.62 -18.84
CA ALA A 58 7.24 72.64 -17.98
C ALA A 58 6.95 71.19 -18.39
N TYR A 59 5.70 70.88 -18.78
CA TYR A 59 5.33 69.57 -19.27
C TYR A 59 6.07 69.21 -20.56
N ILE A 60 6.17 70.13 -21.53
CA ILE A 60 6.90 69.89 -22.78
C ILE A 60 8.39 69.64 -22.51
N ALA A 61 9.01 70.44 -21.62
CA ALA A 61 10.41 70.24 -21.23
C ALA A 61 10.64 68.91 -20.51
N ALA A 62 9.72 68.50 -19.63
CA ALA A 62 9.79 67.20 -18.94
C ALA A 62 9.56 66.02 -19.90
N ALA A 63 8.61 66.14 -20.82
CA ALA A 63 8.28 65.16 -21.86
C ALA A 63 9.23 65.24 -23.08
N ASN A 64 10.49 65.61 -22.84
CA ASN A 64 11.52 65.66 -23.87
C ASN A 64 11.81 64.28 -24.50
N PRO A 65 12.54 64.24 -25.62
CA PRO A 65 12.84 63.00 -26.33
C PRO A 65 13.56 61.94 -25.49
N ALA A 66 14.48 62.34 -24.61
CA ALA A 66 15.20 61.39 -23.75
C ALA A 66 14.23 60.71 -22.74
N THR A 67 13.34 61.48 -22.11
CA THR A 67 12.28 60.95 -21.25
C THR A 67 11.36 59.99 -22.02
N MET A 68 10.95 60.37 -23.23
CA MET A 68 10.08 59.53 -24.06
C MET A 68 10.74 58.19 -24.42
N LEU A 69 12.02 58.21 -24.81
CA LEU A 69 12.78 57.00 -25.12
C LEU A 69 12.92 56.08 -23.90
N ALA A 70 13.22 56.64 -22.73
CA ALA A 70 13.30 55.89 -21.48
C ALA A 70 11.96 55.19 -21.15
N LEU A 71 10.83 55.92 -21.27
CA LEU A 71 9.50 55.33 -21.05
C LEU A 71 9.16 54.25 -22.08
N LEU A 72 9.58 54.40 -23.34
CA LEU A 72 9.39 53.38 -24.37
C LEU A 72 10.24 52.14 -24.10
N ASP A 73 11.46 52.29 -23.58
CA ASP A 73 12.33 51.18 -23.17
C ASP A 73 11.73 50.42 -21.98
N GLU A 74 11.29 51.14 -20.94
CA GLU A 74 10.57 50.56 -19.80
C GLU A 74 9.31 49.80 -20.26
N ASN A 75 8.55 50.37 -21.19
CA ASN A 75 7.35 49.71 -21.71
C ASN A 75 7.67 48.41 -22.47
N ILE A 76 8.75 48.38 -23.24
CA ILE A 76 9.22 47.16 -23.91
C ILE A 76 9.66 46.13 -22.88
N GLN A 77 10.39 46.55 -21.83
CA GLN A 77 10.81 45.67 -20.75
C GLN A 77 9.62 45.06 -20.02
N LEU A 78 8.63 45.87 -19.62
CA LEU A 78 7.40 45.41 -18.99
C LEU A 78 6.62 44.43 -19.87
N GLN A 79 6.57 44.66 -21.19
CA GLN A 79 5.92 43.73 -22.11
C GLN A 79 6.64 42.38 -22.15
N ARG A 80 7.98 42.37 -22.19
CA ARG A 80 8.78 41.15 -22.15
C ARG A 80 8.60 40.39 -20.84
N GLU A 81 8.59 41.09 -19.72
CA GLU A 81 8.36 40.48 -18.39
C GLU A 81 6.96 39.89 -18.28
N LYS A 82 5.94 40.61 -18.79
CA LYS A 82 4.58 40.08 -18.87
C LYS A 82 4.54 38.79 -19.69
N ASP A 83 5.11 38.79 -20.89
CA ASP A 83 5.10 37.62 -21.77
C ASP A 83 5.85 36.43 -21.13
N ALA A 84 6.94 36.71 -20.41
CA ALA A 84 7.70 35.69 -19.66
C ALA A 84 6.88 35.12 -18.49
N ILE A 85 6.19 35.96 -17.72
CA ILE A 85 5.32 35.53 -16.63
C ILE A 85 4.15 34.70 -17.16
N GLU A 86 3.53 35.11 -18.28
CA GLU A 86 2.47 34.35 -18.93
C GLU A 86 2.98 32.98 -19.39
N ALA A 87 4.18 32.91 -19.99
CA ALA A 87 4.78 31.63 -20.39
C ALA A 87 5.03 30.71 -19.18
N VAL A 88 5.56 31.24 -18.08
CA VAL A 88 5.78 30.47 -16.84
C VAL A 88 4.46 30.00 -16.23
N ALA A 89 3.43 30.85 -16.21
CA ALA A 89 2.11 30.49 -15.70
C ALA A 89 1.45 29.37 -16.52
N LEU A 90 1.61 29.40 -17.85
CA LEU A 90 1.14 28.33 -18.74
C LEU A 90 1.87 27.02 -18.46
N ALA A 91 3.20 27.05 -18.34
CA ALA A 91 3.99 25.86 -18.00
C ALA A 91 3.60 25.27 -16.64
N LEU A 92 3.48 26.10 -15.61
CA LEU A 92 3.07 25.65 -14.27
C LEU A 92 1.67 25.03 -14.27
N ARG A 93 0.74 25.59 -15.04
CA ARG A 93 -0.61 25.04 -15.19
C ARG A 93 -0.58 23.65 -15.84
N ASP A 94 0.29 23.44 -16.81
CA ASP A 94 0.42 22.18 -17.51
C ASP A 94 1.12 21.12 -16.61
N ASP A 95 2.16 21.52 -15.87
CA ASP A 95 2.80 20.67 -14.85
C ASP A 95 1.80 20.26 -13.76
N MET A 96 0.99 21.20 -13.27
CA MET A 96 -0.06 20.91 -12.28
C MET A 96 -1.10 19.93 -12.82
N ARG A 97 -1.43 20.00 -14.11
CA ARG A 97 -2.35 19.06 -14.75
C ARG A 97 -1.74 17.66 -14.79
N GLN A 98 -0.49 17.55 -15.26
CA GLN A 98 0.23 16.27 -15.30
C GLN A 98 0.38 15.65 -13.91
N ALA A 99 0.72 16.45 -12.89
CA ALA A 99 0.82 15.99 -11.52
C ALA A 99 -0.51 15.43 -10.98
N ARG A 100 -1.64 16.07 -11.33
CA ARG A 100 -2.98 15.57 -10.97
C ARG A 100 -3.33 14.26 -11.67
N GLU A 101 -2.97 14.12 -12.94
CA GLU A 101 -3.18 12.87 -13.70
C GLU A 101 -2.35 11.72 -13.12
N GLN A 102 -1.09 11.97 -12.80
CA GLN A 102 -0.22 10.99 -12.13
C GLN A 102 -0.74 10.61 -10.75
N LEU A 103 -1.23 11.58 -9.97
CA LEU A 103 -1.83 11.32 -8.67
C LEU A 103 -3.08 10.43 -8.81
N ALA A 104 -3.99 10.75 -9.74
CA ALA A 104 -5.18 9.94 -9.98
C ALA A 104 -4.83 8.51 -10.41
N ALA A 105 -3.82 8.34 -11.27
CA ALA A 105 -3.34 7.01 -11.67
C ALA A 105 -2.77 6.22 -10.49
N ALA A 106 -1.94 6.85 -9.65
CA ALA A 106 -1.37 6.23 -8.46
C ALA A 106 -2.44 5.86 -7.42
N GLU A 107 -3.47 6.70 -7.25
CA GLU A 107 -4.61 6.40 -6.37
C GLU A 107 -5.41 5.21 -6.87
N GLN A 108 -5.67 5.12 -8.18
CA GLN A 108 -6.34 3.98 -8.79
C GLN A 108 -5.52 2.70 -8.63
N GLU A 109 -4.20 2.77 -8.81
CA GLU A 109 -3.32 1.62 -8.62
C GLU A 109 -3.33 1.14 -7.16
N ARG A 110 -3.23 2.08 -6.20
CA ARG A 110 -3.33 1.77 -4.76
C ARG A 110 -4.64 1.08 -4.42
N GLU A 111 -5.75 1.55 -4.99
CA GLU A 111 -7.06 0.93 -4.77
C GLU A 111 -7.15 -0.47 -5.38
N ASN A 112 -6.61 -0.67 -6.58
CA ASN A 112 -6.52 -1.99 -7.21
C ASN A 112 -5.71 -2.96 -6.33
N TRP A 113 -4.55 -2.52 -5.81
CA TRP A 113 -3.74 -3.32 -4.89
C TRP A 113 -4.48 -3.64 -3.59
N ARG A 114 -5.20 -2.67 -3.02
CA ARG A 114 -6.02 -2.88 -1.82
C ARG A 114 -7.05 -3.99 -2.04
N ILE A 115 -7.78 -3.93 -3.15
CA ILE A 115 -8.78 -4.93 -3.51
C ILE A 115 -8.14 -6.31 -3.73
N SER A 116 -6.99 -6.36 -4.42
CA SER A 116 -6.26 -7.62 -4.64
C SER A 116 -5.82 -8.26 -3.32
N PHE A 117 -5.27 -7.45 -2.41
CA PHE A 117 -4.84 -7.90 -1.10
C PHE A 117 -6.00 -8.42 -0.26
N ASP A 118 -7.14 -7.71 -0.25
CA ASP A 118 -8.34 -8.16 0.46
C ASP A 118 -8.84 -9.52 -0.08
N ASN A 119 -8.80 -9.71 -1.40
CA ASN A 119 -9.17 -10.97 -2.05
C ASN A 119 -8.21 -12.12 -1.68
N GLU A 120 -6.90 -11.86 -1.64
CA GLU A 120 -5.91 -12.86 -1.23
C GLU A 120 -6.06 -13.22 0.24
N ARG A 121 -6.26 -12.23 1.11
CA ARG A 121 -6.52 -12.47 2.54
C ARG A 121 -7.75 -13.34 2.74
N TYR A 122 -8.83 -13.05 2.02
CA TYR A 122 -10.05 -13.87 2.06
C TYR A 122 -9.81 -15.32 1.63
N ARG A 123 -8.99 -15.55 0.59
CA ARG A 123 -8.62 -16.91 0.16
C ARG A 123 -7.77 -17.61 1.23
N ALA A 124 -6.83 -16.92 1.83
CA ALA A 124 -5.99 -17.46 2.90
C ALA A 124 -6.83 -17.86 4.13
N ASP A 125 -7.77 -17.00 4.55
CA ASP A 125 -8.68 -17.27 5.67
C ASP A 125 -9.55 -18.50 5.39
N LYS A 126 -10.08 -18.63 4.17
CA LYS A 126 -10.82 -19.83 3.74
C LYS A 126 -9.98 -21.10 3.79
N LEU A 127 -8.74 -21.04 3.31
CA LEU A 127 -7.84 -22.19 3.32
C LEU A 127 -7.47 -22.59 4.76
N ALA A 128 -7.19 -21.60 5.62
CA ALA A 128 -6.90 -21.83 7.02
C ALA A 128 -8.08 -22.49 7.74
N ALA A 129 -9.31 -22.04 7.49
CA ALA A 129 -10.51 -22.67 8.03
C ALA A 129 -10.68 -24.13 7.56
N ALA A 130 -10.44 -24.41 6.28
CA ALA A 130 -10.49 -25.77 5.74
C ALA A 130 -9.44 -26.69 6.37
N LEU A 131 -8.19 -26.21 6.50
CA LEU A 131 -7.11 -26.96 7.14
C LEU A 131 -7.40 -27.24 8.62
N ASN A 132 -7.96 -26.26 9.35
CA ASN A 132 -8.35 -26.46 10.74
C ASN A 132 -9.45 -27.53 10.87
N ALA A 133 -10.47 -27.51 9.98
CA ALA A 133 -11.51 -28.53 9.98
C ALA A 133 -10.95 -29.94 9.72
N GLU A 134 -10.01 -30.10 8.78
CA GLU A 134 -9.35 -31.39 8.55
C GLU A 134 -8.48 -31.82 9.74
N ARG A 135 -7.77 -30.88 10.36
CA ARG A 135 -6.99 -31.15 11.58
C ARG A 135 -7.87 -31.65 12.71
N GLU A 136 -9.04 -31.05 12.93
CA GLU A 136 -10.00 -31.49 13.94
C GLU A 136 -10.49 -32.92 13.66
N LYS A 137 -10.81 -33.25 12.40
CA LYS A 137 -11.19 -34.63 12.01
C LYS A 137 -10.07 -35.63 12.34
N LEU A 138 -8.83 -35.31 12.01
CA LEU A 138 -7.67 -36.15 12.32
C LEU A 138 -7.47 -36.33 13.83
N VAL A 139 -7.65 -35.26 14.61
CA VAL A 139 -7.56 -35.33 16.08
C VAL A 139 -8.64 -36.26 16.64
N MET A 140 -9.88 -36.18 16.15
CA MET A 140 -10.97 -37.07 16.58
C MET A 140 -10.72 -38.52 16.18
N ALA A 141 -10.24 -38.77 14.96
CA ALA A 141 -9.88 -40.10 14.48
C ALA A 141 -8.75 -40.71 15.33
N ASN A 142 -7.70 -39.96 15.63
CA ASN A 142 -6.61 -40.40 16.51
C ASN A 142 -7.11 -40.74 17.91
N ARG A 143 -7.99 -39.91 18.49
CA ARG A 143 -8.58 -40.20 19.81
C ARG A 143 -9.38 -41.51 19.82
N SER A 144 -10.14 -41.76 18.75
CA SER A 144 -10.87 -43.02 18.56
C SER A 144 -9.90 -44.21 18.47
N LEU A 145 -8.85 -44.07 17.65
CA LEU A 145 -7.84 -45.12 17.47
C LEU A 145 -7.11 -45.46 18.76
N ILE A 146 -6.73 -44.46 19.56
CA ILE A 146 -6.15 -44.67 20.90
C ILE A 146 -7.11 -45.45 21.79
N THR A 147 -8.39 -45.08 21.78
CA THR A 147 -9.41 -45.78 22.59
C THR A 147 -9.57 -47.23 22.17
N GLN A 148 -9.59 -47.50 20.86
CA GLN A 148 -9.68 -48.87 20.34
C GLN A 148 -8.42 -49.67 20.64
N HIS A 149 -7.24 -49.06 20.54
CA HIS A 149 -5.97 -49.71 20.89
C HIS A 149 -5.95 -50.13 22.37
N ILE A 150 -6.40 -49.26 23.29
CA ILE A 150 -6.51 -49.61 24.71
C ILE A 150 -7.49 -50.79 24.92
N ARG A 151 -8.62 -50.80 24.23
CA ARG A 151 -9.60 -51.91 24.30
C ARG A 151 -9.01 -53.21 23.77
N ALA A 152 -8.31 -53.16 22.64
CA ALA A 152 -7.64 -54.30 22.04
C ALA A 152 -6.59 -54.88 22.99
N ASN A 153 -5.70 -54.06 23.55
CA ASN A 153 -4.68 -54.52 24.50
C ASN A 153 -5.31 -55.15 25.76
N SER A 154 -6.43 -54.60 26.25
CA SER A 154 -7.17 -55.18 27.38
C SER A 154 -7.80 -56.53 27.02
N ALA A 155 -8.39 -56.64 25.82
CA ALA A 155 -8.93 -57.90 25.33
C ALA A 155 -7.84 -58.96 25.11
N GLU A 156 -6.69 -58.58 24.53
CA GLU A 156 -5.52 -59.45 24.38
C GLU A 156 -5.01 -59.94 25.74
N SER A 157 -4.92 -59.06 26.74
CA SER A 157 -4.54 -59.44 28.10
C SER A 157 -5.54 -60.44 28.71
N ARG A 158 -6.84 -60.25 28.47
CA ARG A 158 -7.89 -61.15 28.96
C ARG A 158 -7.87 -62.51 28.25
N ILE A 159 -7.59 -62.54 26.94
CA ILE A 159 -7.42 -63.78 26.18
C ILE A 159 -6.22 -64.55 26.72
N ALA A 160 -5.07 -63.89 26.91
CA ALA A 160 -3.89 -64.51 27.49
C ALA A 160 -4.15 -65.07 28.91
N GLU A 161 -4.89 -64.32 29.76
CA GLU A 161 -5.31 -64.80 31.08
C GLU A 161 -6.19 -66.05 30.98
N LEU A 162 -7.14 -66.09 30.03
CA LEU A 162 -8.03 -67.23 29.81
C LEU A 162 -7.27 -68.45 29.29
N GLU A 163 -6.37 -68.27 28.32
CA GLU A 163 -5.53 -69.33 27.73
C GLU A 163 -4.51 -69.90 28.73
N ALA A 164 -4.15 -69.14 29.76
CA ALA A 164 -3.28 -69.58 30.85
C ALA A 164 -4.00 -70.38 31.95
N ARG A 165 -5.34 -70.46 31.93
CA ARG A 165 -6.09 -71.15 33.00
C ARG A 165 -5.84 -72.65 32.98
N THR A 166 -5.51 -73.16 34.15
CA THR A 166 -5.34 -74.58 34.43
C THR A 166 -6.36 -75.05 35.46
N VAL A 167 -6.69 -76.34 35.41
CA VAL A 167 -7.54 -77.02 36.41
C VAL A 167 -6.86 -78.29 36.88
N CYS A 168 -6.84 -78.52 38.19
CA CYS A 168 -6.33 -79.76 38.78
C CYS A 168 -7.47 -80.75 38.99
N LEU A 169 -7.37 -81.94 38.38
CA LEU A 169 -8.31 -83.02 38.66
C LEU A 169 -7.95 -83.72 39.99
N PRO A 170 -8.93 -84.08 40.84
CA PRO A 170 -8.68 -84.82 42.07
C PRO A 170 -7.93 -86.13 41.80
N LYS A 171 -6.93 -86.48 42.61
CA LYS A 171 -6.20 -87.74 42.47
C LYS A 171 -7.14 -88.93 42.67
N LEU A 172 -6.96 -89.98 41.85
CA LEU A 172 -7.72 -91.22 42.03
C LEU A 172 -7.30 -91.91 43.34
N PRO A 173 -8.24 -92.51 44.08
CA PRO A 173 -7.92 -93.27 45.28
C PRO A 173 -7.13 -94.54 44.93
N VAL A 174 -6.07 -94.82 45.67
CA VAL A 174 -5.30 -96.06 45.55
C VAL A 174 -6.07 -97.17 46.25
N LEU A 175 -6.56 -98.14 45.48
CA LEU A 175 -7.25 -99.31 46.03
C LEU A 175 -6.17 -100.31 46.48
N GLY A 176 -6.07 -100.57 47.80
CA GLY A 176 -5.05 -101.44 48.39
C GLY A 176 -5.23 -102.94 48.14
N SER A 177 -5.86 -103.33 47.03
CA SER A 177 -6.18 -104.72 46.67
C SER A 177 -6.00 -104.94 45.17
N THR A 178 -5.29 -106.00 44.79
CA THR A 178 -5.03 -106.41 43.40
C THR A 178 -6.01 -107.49 42.91
N ALA A 179 -7.15 -107.66 43.58
CA ALA A 179 -8.17 -108.58 43.10
C ALA A 179 -8.83 -107.99 41.84
N GLU A 180 -9.07 -108.83 40.82
CA GLU A 180 -9.59 -108.48 39.48
C GLU A 180 -10.83 -107.55 39.52
N ARG A 181 -11.68 -107.68 40.54
CA ARG A 181 -12.85 -106.82 40.76
C ARG A 181 -12.50 -105.35 41.07
N TYR A 182 -11.37 -105.09 41.71
CA TYR A 182 -10.87 -103.75 42.02
C TYR A 182 -10.06 -103.15 40.87
N GLU A 183 -9.43 -103.96 40.02
CA GLU A 183 -8.78 -103.50 38.78
C GLU A 183 -9.80 -102.92 37.81
N GLY A 184 -10.91 -103.62 37.54
CA GLY A 184 -11.97 -103.09 36.67
C GLY A 184 -12.63 -101.80 37.19
N PHE A 185 -12.66 -101.58 38.51
CA PHE A 185 -13.10 -100.31 39.10
C PHE A 185 -12.05 -99.20 38.94
N ALA A 186 -10.76 -99.51 39.11
CA ALA A 186 -9.67 -98.56 38.88
C ALA A 186 -9.59 -98.12 37.40
N ASP A 187 -9.80 -99.05 36.46
CA ASP A 187 -9.84 -98.78 35.03
C ASP A 187 -11.05 -97.91 34.64
N GLY A 188 -12.24 -98.22 35.17
CA GLY A 188 -13.44 -97.41 34.97
C GLY A 188 -13.32 -95.98 35.53
N ALA A 189 -12.76 -95.84 36.75
CA ALA A 189 -12.51 -94.54 37.35
C ALA A 189 -11.46 -93.73 36.58
N SER A 190 -10.44 -94.40 36.03
CA SER A 190 -9.44 -93.78 35.15
C SER A 190 -10.04 -93.33 33.81
N SER A 191 -10.89 -94.16 33.20
CA SER A 191 -11.59 -93.80 31.95
C SER A 191 -12.49 -92.57 32.15
N MET A 192 -13.31 -92.55 33.22
CA MET A 192 -14.16 -91.39 33.54
C MET A 192 -13.34 -90.11 33.81
N ARG A 193 -12.20 -90.23 34.50
CA ARG A 193 -11.30 -89.09 34.74
C ARG A 193 -10.67 -88.57 33.44
N ASN A 194 -10.28 -89.47 32.54
CA ASN A 194 -9.76 -89.11 31.21
C ASN A 194 -10.84 -88.50 30.33
N GLU A 195 -12.09 -88.97 30.39
CA GLU A 195 -13.23 -88.33 29.72
C GLU A 195 -13.49 -86.92 30.25
N CYS A 196 -13.40 -86.72 31.58
CA CYS A 196 -13.46 -85.37 32.16
C CYS A 196 -12.28 -84.49 31.70
N ALA A 197 -11.05 -85.01 31.67
CA ALA A 197 -9.89 -84.28 31.18
C ALA A 197 -10.06 -83.88 29.71
N ASN A 198 -10.49 -84.82 28.85
CA ASN A 198 -10.76 -84.57 27.44
C ASN A 198 -11.86 -83.54 27.23
N ALA A 199 -12.94 -83.57 28.03
CA ALA A 199 -13.99 -82.56 27.97
C ALA A 199 -13.50 -81.16 28.39
N ILE A 200 -12.62 -81.07 29.38
CA ILE A 200 -11.98 -79.81 29.81
C ILE A 200 -11.02 -79.29 28.73
N HIS A 201 -10.23 -80.17 28.11
CA HIS A 201 -9.37 -79.81 26.97
C HIS A 201 -10.17 -79.37 25.75
N ALA A 202 -11.27 -80.05 25.43
CA ALA A 202 -12.17 -79.65 24.34
C ALA A 202 -12.80 -78.27 24.59
N ALA A 203 -12.94 -77.86 25.86
CA ALA A 203 -13.36 -76.51 26.25
C ALA A 203 -12.21 -75.48 26.26
N GLY A 204 -10.99 -75.87 25.90
CA GLY A 204 -9.82 -74.98 25.77
C GLY A 204 -9.08 -74.69 27.08
N ILE A 205 -9.29 -75.49 28.12
CA ILE A 205 -8.64 -75.32 29.43
C ILE A 205 -7.56 -76.40 29.60
N LYS A 206 -6.42 -76.03 30.19
CA LYS A 206 -5.33 -76.97 30.48
C LYS A 206 -5.62 -77.76 31.76
N VAL A 207 -5.32 -79.05 31.79
CA VAL A 207 -5.39 -79.86 33.01
C VAL A 207 -3.99 -80.01 33.60
N GLU A 208 -3.82 -79.68 34.88
CA GLU A 208 -2.54 -79.80 35.58
C GLU A 208 -2.31 -81.24 36.10
N GLY A 209 -1.09 -81.75 35.90
CA GLY A 209 -0.67 -83.06 36.39
C GLY A 209 -0.94 -84.24 35.46
N GLU A 210 -1.07 -83.99 34.15
CA GLU A 210 -0.64 -84.95 33.13
C GLU A 210 0.88 -85.10 33.12
#